data_AF-A0A924IIK0-F1
#
_entry.id   AF-A0A924IIK0-F1
#
_cell.length_a   1.000
_cell.length_b   1.000
_cell.length_c   1.000
_cell.angle_alpha   90.00
_cell.angle_beta   90.00
_cell.angle_gamma   90.00
#
_symmetry.space_group_name_H-M   'P 1'
#
loop_
_entity.id
_entity.type
_entity.pdbx_description
1 polymer ?
#
loop_
_entity_poly.entity_id
_entity_poly.type
_entity_poly.pdbx_seq_one_letter_code
_entity_poly.pdbx_strand_id
1 'polypeptide(L)'
;MKQKFLILSCFFTLVAGCSSHVTTSDNLPVGEVVSNVDEQTFHAQYKGRNLKVGDHVTILKYEDFESDLKDHQSRVLPLRKKKTVIGAGVISSVLNDNYYEFKSDKPQHIPEGAFIEKL
;
A
#
# COMPACT_ATOMS: atom_id res chain seq x y z
N MET A 1 -1.93 67.88 -4.96
CA MET A 1 -1.96 66.56 -5.62
C MET A 1 -2.26 65.51 -4.56
N LYS A 2 -3.40 64.83 -4.67
CA LYS A 2 -3.87 63.78 -3.75
C LYS A 2 -4.02 62.50 -4.56
N GLN A 3 -3.36 61.42 -4.16
CA GLN A 3 -3.82 60.08 -4.50
C GLN A 3 -3.43 59.12 -3.38
N LYS A 4 -4.46 58.67 -2.65
CA LYS A 4 -4.42 57.53 -1.76
C LYS A 4 -4.73 56.31 -2.63
N PHE A 5 -3.93 55.25 -2.54
CA PHE A 5 -4.35 53.94 -3.03
C PHE A 5 -4.39 52.94 -1.87
N LEU A 6 -5.59 52.42 -1.68
CA LEU A 6 -6.03 51.42 -0.72
C LEU A 6 -6.54 50.25 -1.55
N ILE A 7 -5.92 49.08 -1.40
CA ILE A 7 -6.37 47.75 -1.86
C ILE A 7 -5.66 46.80 -0.88
N LEU A 8 -6.23 46.14 0.14
CA LEU A 8 -7.51 45.44 0.35
C LEU A 8 -7.88 44.48 -0.77
N SER A 9 -7.38 43.24 -0.71
CA SER A 9 -8.21 42.07 -0.39
C SER A 9 -7.51 40.72 -0.62
N CYS A 10 -7.72 39.83 0.37
CA CYS A 10 -8.06 38.41 0.26
C CYS A 10 -7.28 37.54 -0.73
N PHE A 11 -6.35 36.73 -0.21
CA PHE A 11 -6.06 35.41 -0.80
C PHE A 11 -6.54 34.30 0.12
N PHE A 12 -7.72 33.81 -0.23
CA PHE A 12 -8.22 32.44 -0.18
C PHE A 12 -7.47 31.45 0.73
N THR A 13 -8.14 31.11 1.83
CA THR A 13 -8.08 29.79 2.45
C THR A 13 -8.40 28.71 1.42
N LEU A 14 -7.43 27.84 1.13
CA LEU A 14 -7.68 26.51 0.60
C LEU A 14 -7.11 25.50 1.61
N VAL A 15 -7.82 25.33 2.73
CA VAL A 15 -7.66 24.09 3.51
C VAL A 15 -8.34 23.02 2.65
N ALA A 16 -7.57 22.47 1.71
CA ALA A 16 -7.96 21.26 1.01
C ALA A 16 -8.13 20.19 2.11
N GLY A 17 -9.38 19.97 2.48
CA GLY A 17 -9.76 18.81 3.26
C GLY A 17 -9.25 17.60 2.50
N CYS A 18 -8.21 16.95 3.04
CA CYS A 18 -7.91 15.57 2.75
C CYS A 18 -9.11 14.76 3.24
N SER A 19 -10.17 14.74 2.44
CA SER A 19 -11.18 13.70 2.48
C SER A 19 -10.40 12.43 2.16
N SER A 20 -10.07 11.68 3.22
CA SER A 20 -9.59 10.31 3.11
C SER A 20 -10.75 9.53 2.50
N HIS A 21 -10.85 9.56 1.18
CA HIS A 21 -11.65 8.64 0.42
C HIS A 21 -10.99 7.28 0.61
N VAL A 22 -11.39 6.60 1.69
CA VAL A 22 -11.13 5.18 1.87
C VAL A 22 -11.98 4.50 0.82
N THR A 23 -11.43 4.38 -0.38
CA THR A 23 -11.91 3.44 -1.37
C THR A 23 -11.72 2.06 -0.76
N THR A 24 -12.77 1.54 -0.13
CA THR A 24 -13.02 0.12 0.07
C THR A 24 -13.03 -0.51 -1.33
N SER A 25 -11.84 -0.82 -1.83
CA SER A 25 -11.65 -1.54 -3.08
C SER A 25 -11.40 -2.99 -2.72
N ASP A 26 -12.47 -3.74 -2.52
CA ASP A 26 -12.46 -5.20 -2.31
C ASP A 26 -11.95 -5.99 -3.53
N ASN A 27 -11.32 -5.37 -4.53
CA ASN A 27 -10.78 -6.03 -5.73
C ASN A 27 -9.56 -5.30 -6.33
N LEU A 28 -8.69 -4.70 -5.51
CA LEU A 28 -7.35 -4.38 -6.04
C LEU A 28 -6.63 -5.70 -6.37
N PRO A 29 -5.95 -5.82 -7.51
CA PRO A 29 -5.08 -6.95 -7.75
C PRO A 29 -3.95 -6.90 -6.71
N VAL A 30 -4.02 -7.81 -5.74
CA VAL A 30 -3.05 -7.92 -4.66
C VAL A 30 -2.28 -9.23 -4.84
N GLY A 31 -0.97 -9.18 -4.64
CA GLY A 31 -0.15 -10.37 -4.50
C GLY A 31 0.25 -10.60 -3.05
N GLU A 32 0.74 -11.80 -2.79
CA GLU A 32 1.17 -12.27 -1.47
C GLU A 32 2.58 -12.81 -1.56
N VAL A 33 3.46 -12.34 -0.67
CA VAL A 33 4.84 -12.80 -0.55
C VAL A 33 4.84 -14.22 -0.01
N VAL A 34 5.50 -15.12 -0.74
CA VAL A 34 5.56 -16.55 -0.43
C VAL A 34 6.87 -16.92 0.23
N SER A 35 7.98 -16.33 -0.19
CA SER A 35 9.32 -16.69 0.30
C SER A 35 10.34 -15.59 0.04
N ASN A 36 11.39 -15.53 0.85
CA ASN A 36 12.57 -14.71 0.59
C ASN A 36 13.69 -15.58 0.01
N VAL A 37 14.36 -15.09 -1.02
CA VAL A 37 15.55 -15.73 -1.60
C VAL A 37 16.81 -15.24 -0.88
N ASP A 38 16.88 -13.93 -0.65
CA ASP A 38 17.95 -13.25 0.08
C ASP A 38 17.39 -11.98 0.77
N GLU A 39 18.25 -11.12 1.29
CA GLU A 39 17.84 -9.88 1.98
C GLU A 39 17.21 -8.83 1.06
N GLN A 40 17.31 -8.98 -0.26
CA GLN A 40 16.79 -8.02 -1.24
C GLN A 40 15.80 -8.66 -2.23
N THR A 41 15.82 -9.98 -2.37
CA THR A 41 15.04 -10.71 -3.37
C THR A 41 14.00 -11.59 -2.71
N PHE A 42 12.75 -11.50 -3.18
CA PHE A 42 11.64 -12.31 -2.66
C PHE A 42 10.71 -12.76 -3.80
N HIS A 43 9.96 -13.83 -3.54
CA HIS A 43 8.96 -14.35 -4.45
C HIS A 43 7.56 -14.06 -3.95
N ALA A 44 6.67 -13.68 -4.85
CA ALA A 44 5.27 -13.47 -4.52
C ALA A 44 4.34 -14.06 -5.59
N GLN A 45 3.18 -14.51 -5.14
CA GLN A 45 2.07 -14.85 -6.03
C GLN A 45 1.22 -13.62 -6.25
N TYR A 46 0.93 -13.25 -7.50
CA TYR A 46 0.13 -12.07 -7.81
C TYR A 46 -1.15 -12.46 -8.57
N LYS A 47 -2.30 -12.14 -7.99
CA LYS A 47 -3.63 -12.39 -8.60
C LYS A 47 -4.12 -11.09 -9.23
N GLY A 48 -3.65 -10.82 -10.44
CA GLY A 48 -3.98 -9.59 -11.17
C GLY A 48 -3.62 -9.67 -12.64
N ARG A 49 -3.94 -8.62 -13.40
CA ARG A 49 -3.57 -8.56 -14.83
C ARG A 49 -2.05 -8.49 -14.99
N ASN A 50 -1.53 -9.17 -16.02
CA ASN A 50 -0.12 -9.32 -16.40
C ASN A 50 0.81 -8.23 -15.85
N LEU A 51 1.53 -8.60 -14.80
CA LEU A 51 2.71 -7.87 -14.37
C LEU A 51 3.86 -8.10 -15.34
N LYS A 52 4.70 -7.09 -15.53
CA LYS A 52 5.88 -7.15 -16.40
C LYS A 52 7.14 -6.87 -15.60
N VAL A 53 8.25 -7.46 -16.04
CA VAL A 53 9.58 -7.12 -15.52
C VAL A 53 9.80 -5.61 -15.61
N GLY A 54 10.27 -5.01 -14.52
CA GLY A 54 10.44 -3.57 -14.37
C GLY A 54 9.22 -2.82 -13.82
N ASP A 55 8.05 -3.46 -13.68
CA ASP A 55 6.94 -2.84 -12.94
C ASP A 55 7.33 -2.61 -11.47
N HIS A 56 6.90 -1.48 -10.91
CA HIS A 56 7.12 -1.14 -9.51
C HIS A 56 5.94 -1.60 -8.64
N VAL A 57 6.25 -2.02 -7.42
CA VAL A 57 5.27 -2.45 -6.42
C VAL A 57 5.52 -1.80 -5.06
N THR A 58 4.46 -1.67 -4.29
CA THR A 58 4.51 -1.36 -2.86
C THR A 58 4.30 -2.62 -2.05
N ILE A 59 5.08 -2.79 -0.98
CA ILE A 59 5.01 -3.92 -0.06
C ILE A 59 4.27 -3.48 1.20
N LEU A 60 3.29 -4.27 1.60
CA LEU A 60 2.29 -3.95 2.60
C LEU A 60 2.24 -5.02 3.68
N LYS A 61 2.08 -4.58 4.92
CA LYS A 61 1.74 -5.44 6.05
C LYS A 61 0.33 -5.08 6.51
N TYR A 62 -0.53 -6.08 6.67
CA TYR A 62 -1.81 -5.92 7.36
C TYR A 62 -1.64 -6.34 8.81
N GLU A 63 -1.95 -5.42 9.72
CA GLU A 63 -2.04 -5.73 11.14
C GLU A 63 -3.50 -6.00 11.47
N ASP A 64 -3.76 -7.21 11.97
CA ASP A 64 -5.06 -7.54 12.56
C ASP A 64 -5.17 -6.75 13.88
N PHE A 65 -6.14 -5.85 13.94
CA PHE A 65 -6.52 -5.24 15.21
C PHE A 65 -7.32 -6.26 16.02
N GLU A 66 -6.65 -7.21 16.66
CA GLU A 66 -7.24 -7.99 17.74
C GLU A 66 -6.40 -7.86 19.00
N SER A 67 -6.71 -6.84 19.81
CA SER A 67 -6.62 -6.92 21.28
C SER A 67 -7.19 -5.66 21.91
N ASP A 68 -8.52 -5.57 21.95
CA ASP A 68 -9.21 -4.88 23.07
C ASP A 68 -10.70 -5.25 23.20
N LEU A 69 -11.12 -6.38 22.63
CA LEU A 69 -12.45 -6.95 22.89
C LEU A 69 -12.29 -8.24 23.70
N LYS A 70 -11.89 -8.10 24.96
CA LYS A 70 -12.42 -9.01 25.98
C LYS A 70 -13.91 -8.71 26.06
N ASP A 71 -14.72 -9.76 26.06
CA ASP A 71 -16.19 -9.74 26.15
C ASP A 71 -16.91 -9.13 24.95
N HIS A 72 -17.21 -9.96 23.96
CA HIS A 72 -18.54 -10.58 23.87
C HIS A 72 -18.69 -11.29 22.53
N GLN A 73 -19.38 -12.43 22.58
CA GLN A 73 -19.88 -13.20 21.46
C GLN A 73 -20.38 -12.31 20.31
N SER A 74 -19.63 -12.20 19.23
CA SER A 74 -20.14 -11.76 17.93
C SER A 74 -19.23 -12.25 16.83
N ARG A 75 -19.77 -13.15 16.00
CA ARG A 75 -19.19 -13.62 14.73
C ARG A 75 -19.22 -12.50 13.68
N VAL A 76 -18.48 -11.42 13.92
CA VAL A 76 -18.28 -10.36 12.93
C VAL A 76 -16.79 -10.17 12.78
N LEU A 77 -16.28 -10.49 11.58
CA LEU A 77 -14.89 -10.30 11.17
C LEU A 77 -14.45 -8.88 11.55
N PRO A 78 -13.28 -8.67 12.18
CA PRO A 78 -12.81 -7.32 12.49
C PRO A 78 -12.59 -6.54 11.18
N LEU A 79 -13.51 -5.60 10.93
CA LEU A 79 -13.70 -4.84 9.68
C LEU A 79 -12.66 -3.75 9.43
N ARG A 80 -11.54 -3.72 10.16
CA ARG A 80 -10.49 -2.71 9.96
C ARG A 80 -9.14 -3.37 10.14
N LYS A 81 -8.52 -3.82 9.04
CA LYS A 81 -7.10 -4.19 9.04
C LYS A 81 -6.27 -2.92 8.79
N LYS A 82 -5.26 -2.64 9.63
CA LYS A 82 -4.36 -1.51 9.37
C LYS A 82 -3.46 -1.90 8.20
N LYS A 83 -3.48 -1.11 7.13
CA LYS A 83 -2.51 -1.24 6.04
C LYS A 83 -1.29 -0.37 6.36
N THR A 84 -0.13 -1.00 6.52
CA THR A 84 1.16 -0.31 6.72
C THR A 84 2.07 -0.60 5.54
N VAL A 85 2.60 0.46 4.92
CA VAL A 85 3.65 0.32 3.89
C VAL A 85 4.97 -0.01 4.58
N ILE A 86 5.58 -1.12 4.21
CA ILE A 86 6.84 -1.59 4.78
C ILE A 86 8.00 -1.55 3.79
N GLY A 87 7.73 -1.33 2.50
CA GLY A 87 8.76 -1.24 1.49
C GLY A 87 8.20 -1.01 0.09
N ALA A 88 9.12 -0.98 -0.87
CA ALA A 88 8.83 -0.92 -2.30
C ALA A 88 9.89 -1.73 -3.04
N GLY A 89 9.58 -2.10 -4.29
CA GLY A 89 10.50 -2.84 -5.12
C GLY A 89 10.05 -2.91 -6.57
N VAL A 90 10.79 -3.70 -7.33
CA VAL A 90 10.56 -3.92 -8.76
C VAL A 90 10.46 -5.40 -9.08
N ILE A 91 9.73 -5.72 -10.13
CA ILE A 91 9.70 -7.09 -10.66
C ILE A 91 10.99 -7.36 -11.41
N SER A 92 11.79 -8.32 -10.94
CA SER A 92 13.02 -8.75 -11.59
C SER A 92 12.78 -9.85 -12.61
N SER A 93 11.82 -10.75 -12.35
CA SER A 93 11.56 -11.90 -13.22
C SER A 93 10.11 -12.41 -13.10
N VAL A 94 9.63 -13.05 -14.18
CA VAL A 94 8.37 -13.81 -14.20
C VAL A 94 8.74 -15.29 -14.18
N LEU A 95 8.40 -15.99 -13.09
CA LEU A 95 8.78 -17.39 -12.88
C LEU A 95 7.72 -18.34 -13.44
N ASN A 96 6.43 -18.00 -13.31
CA ASN A 96 5.30 -18.65 -13.96
C ASN A 96 4.12 -17.66 -14.07
N ASP A 97 2.96 -18.11 -14.57
CA ASP A 97 1.78 -17.26 -14.85
C ASP A 97 1.40 -16.29 -13.71
N ASN A 98 1.52 -16.72 -12.45
CA ASN A 98 1.14 -15.92 -11.28
C ASN A 98 2.25 -15.80 -10.24
N TYR A 99 3.47 -16.26 -10.52
CA TYR A 99 4.58 -16.28 -9.58
C TYR A 99 5.74 -15.46 -10.13
N TYR A 100 6.16 -14.50 -9.34
CA TYR A 100 7.08 -13.47 -9.76
C TYR A 100 8.20 -13.34 -8.75
N GLU A 101 9.37 -12.95 -9.25
CA GLU A 101 10.49 -12.52 -8.43
C GLU A 101 10.54 -11.00 -8.38
N PHE A 102 10.76 -10.49 -7.18
CA PHE A 102 10.83 -9.09 -6.89
C PHE A 102 12.16 -8.78 -6.23
N LYS A 103 12.68 -7.60 -6.54
CA LYS A 103 13.83 -6.99 -5.88
C LYS A 103 13.37 -5.78 -5.10
N SER A 104 13.53 -5.81 -3.78
CA SER A 104 13.30 -4.69 -2.88
C SER A 104 14.29 -3.56 -3.15
N ASP A 105 13.83 -2.32 -3.04
CA ASP A 105 14.67 -1.12 -3.21
C ASP A 105 15.78 -1.04 -2.14
N LYS A 106 15.53 -1.64 -0.97
CA LYS A 106 16.47 -1.70 0.15
C LYS A 106 16.65 -3.14 0.64
N PRO A 107 17.86 -3.53 1.10
CA PRO A 107 18.04 -4.79 1.80
C PRO A 107 17.19 -4.81 3.08
N GLN A 108 16.19 -5.69 3.13
CA GLN A 108 15.34 -5.95 4.27
C GLN A 108 14.63 -7.29 4.09
N HIS A 109 14.47 -8.02 5.19
CA HIS A 109 13.63 -9.22 5.19
C HIS A 109 12.15 -8.84 5.05
N ILE A 110 11.46 -9.39 4.04
CA ILE A 110 10.03 -9.17 3.83
C ILE A 110 9.25 -10.30 4.49
N PRO A 111 8.31 -10.02 5.41
CA PRO A 111 7.51 -11.09 6.01
C PRO A 111 6.73 -11.89 4.97
N GLU A 112 6.74 -13.22 5.09
CA GLU A 112 5.82 -14.08 4.33
C GLU A 112 4.37 -13.74 4.70
N GLY A 113 3.47 -13.78 3.73
CA GLY A 113 2.10 -13.30 3.88
C GLY A 113 1.97 -11.76 3.84
N ALA A 114 3.07 -11.02 3.67
CA ALA A 114 2.98 -9.61 3.28
C ALA A 114 2.36 -9.49 1.90
N PHE A 115 1.72 -8.37 1.63
CA PHE A 115 1.00 -8.14 0.40
C PHE A 115 1.75 -7.18 -0.52
N ILE A 116 1.54 -7.33 -1.83
CA ILE A 116 2.12 -6.44 -2.83
C ILE A 116 1.02 -5.85 -3.71
N GLU A 117 1.17 -4.57 -4.04
CA GLU A 117 0.30 -3.85 -4.96
C GLU A 117 1.13 -3.14 -6.02
N LYS A 118 0.69 -3.21 -7.28
CA LYS A 118 1.31 -2.48 -8.38
C LYS A 118 1.08 -0.97 -8.22
N LEU A 119 2.14 -0.19 -8.46
CA LEU A 119 2.12 1.28 -8.52
C LEU A 119 1.67 1.81 -9.89
#